data_AF-A0A7W0X519-F1
#
_entry.id   AF-A0A7W0X519-F1
#
_cell.length_a   1.000
_cell.length_b   1.000
_cell.length_c   1.000
_cell.angle_alpha   90.00
_cell.angle_beta   90.00
_cell.angle_gamma   90.00
#
_symmetry.space_group_name_H-M   'P 1'
#
loop_
_entity.id
_entity.type
_entity.pdbx_description
1 polymer ?
#
loop_
_entity_poly.entity_id
_entity_poly.type
_entity_poly.pdbx_seq_one_letter_code
_entity_poly.pdbx_strand_id
1 'polypeptide(L)'
;MAFDIGQSSPFPPAVCSHKGRTHMVFVADNSSKELLHADSRDGHNFVRRNNLGQSTEFAPAIDSNGTTLRVVFVANNDANELLQCTHNDATGNWNPHTLMGEQSHAAPALGRTPDNRLLMFFVANNRTNTLLVKDI
;
A
#
# COMPACT_ATOMS: atom_id res chain seq x y z
N MET A 1 -23.11 5.10 10.47
CA MET A 1 -22.50 4.73 11.77
C MET A 1 -21.09 4.24 11.48
N ALA A 2 -20.09 4.71 12.23
CA ALA A 2 -18.74 4.16 12.17
C ALA A 2 -18.59 3.00 13.16
N PHE A 3 -17.69 2.07 12.90
CA PHE A 3 -17.33 0.98 13.80
C PHE A 3 -15.81 0.92 13.95
N ASP A 4 -15.35 0.48 15.12
CA ASP A 4 -13.94 0.27 15.39
C ASP A 4 -13.50 -1.12 14.89
N ILE A 5 -12.33 -1.19 14.26
CA ILE A 5 -11.71 -2.45 13.80
C ILE A 5 -10.62 -2.95 14.76
N GLY A 6 -10.38 -2.24 15.87
CA GLY A 6 -9.38 -2.59 16.88
C GLY A 6 -7.94 -2.40 16.39
N GLN A 7 -7.69 -1.45 15.49
CA GLN A 7 -6.38 -1.12 14.95
C GLN A 7 -6.17 0.40 14.99
N SER A 8 -4.92 0.84 15.18
CA SER A 8 -4.54 2.25 15.25
C SER A 8 -3.46 2.57 14.22
N SER A 9 -3.53 3.77 13.62
CA SER A 9 -2.54 4.26 12.66
C SER A 9 -2.31 5.76 12.81
N PRO A 10 -1.05 6.24 12.71
CA PRO A 10 -0.76 7.67 12.68
C PRO A 10 -0.92 8.28 11.28
N PHE A 11 -1.21 7.45 10.27
CA PHE A 11 -1.36 7.85 8.87
C PHE A 11 -2.73 7.42 8.31
N PRO A 12 -3.21 8.07 7.24
CA PRO A 12 -4.38 7.59 6.51
C PRO A 12 -4.18 6.13 6.03
N PRO A 13 -5.19 5.25 6.18
CA PRO A 13 -5.15 3.92 5.57
C PRO A 13 -5.36 4.02 4.06
N ALA A 14 -4.88 3.01 3.33
CA ALA A 14 -5.18 2.83 1.92
C ALA A 14 -6.14 1.66 1.73
N VAL A 15 -7.12 1.80 0.84
CA VAL A 15 -8.15 0.77 0.60
C VAL A 15 -8.41 0.55 -0.88
N CYS A 16 -8.70 -0.69 -1.27
CA CYS A 16 -9.21 -1.01 -2.60
C CYS A 16 -10.07 -2.28 -2.59
N SER A 17 -10.80 -2.53 -3.68
CA SER A 17 -11.51 -3.79 -3.89
C SER A 17 -10.67 -4.75 -4.73
N HIS A 18 -10.55 -6.00 -4.29
CA HIS A 18 -9.90 -7.07 -5.05
C HIS A 18 -10.63 -8.39 -4.83
N LYS A 19 -10.98 -9.07 -5.92
CA LYS A 19 -11.60 -10.42 -5.92
C LYS A 19 -12.73 -10.59 -4.88
N GLY A 20 -13.63 -9.61 -4.81
CA GLY A 20 -14.81 -9.64 -3.93
C GLY A 20 -14.52 -9.33 -2.47
N ARG A 21 -13.36 -8.74 -2.15
CA ARG A 21 -13.02 -8.27 -0.81
C ARG A 21 -12.56 -6.83 -0.83
N THR A 22 -12.81 -6.12 0.26
CA THR A 22 -12.19 -4.83 0.54
C THR A 22 -10.88 -5.10 1.27
N HIS A 23 -9.76 -4.69 0.68
CA HIS A 23 -8.43 -4.78 1.27
C HIS A 23 -8.05 -3.41 1.83
N MET A 24 -7.53 -3.39 3.05
CA MET A 24 -7.04 -2.21 3.73
C MET A 24 -5.59 -2.42 4.15
N VAL A 25 -4.72 -1.48 3.83
CA VAL A 25 -3.32 -1.48 4.29
C VAL A 25 -3.03 -0.19 5.03
N PHE A 26 -2.35 -0.29 6.17
CA PHE A 26 -2.14 0.81 7.09
C PHE A 26 -0.85 0.63 7.86
N VAL A 27 -0.31 1.74 8.37
CA VAL A 27 0.88 1.74 9.22
C VAL A 27 0.47 1.50 10.66
N ALA A 28 1.09 0.57 11.36
CA ALA A 28 0.81 0.39 12.78
C ALA A 28 1.26 1.60 13.61
N ASP A 29 0.41 2.04 14.54
CA ASP A 29 0.74 3.07 15.52
C ASP A 29 1.63 2.51 16.65
N ASN A 30 2.88 2.21 16.29
CA ASN A 30 3.91 1.76 17.21
C ASN A 30 5.31 2.13 16.67
N SER A 31 6.35 1.85 17.46
CA SER A 31 7.74 2.18 17.10
C SER A 31 8.27 1.45 15.86
N SER A 32 7.67 0.31 15.48
CA SER A 32 8.12 -0.45 14.30
C SER A 32 7.59 0.12 12.98
N LYS A 33 6.50 0.89 13.02
CA LYS A 33 5.78 1.41 11.84
C LYS A 33 5.53 0.32 10.79
N GLU A 34 5.21 -0.90 11.26
CA GLU A 34 4.96 -2.05 10.40
C GLU A 34 3.75 -1.81 9.49
N LEU A 35 3.81 -2.35 8.26
CA LEU A 35 2.75 -2.25 7.29
C LEU A 35 1.77 -3.41 7.42
N LEU A 36 0.61 -3.14 7.99
CA LEU A 36 -0.40 -4.13 8.28
C LEU A 36 -1.44 -4.22 7.16
N HIS A 37 -2.02 -5.41 7.01
CA HIS A 37 -3.10 -5.69 6.08
C HIS A 37 -4.31 -6.21 6.84
N ALA A 38 -5.49 -5.69 6.54
CA ALA A 38 -6.77 -6.24 6.92
C ALA A 38 -7.66 -6.39 5.68
N ASP A 39 -8.58 -7.34 5.70
CA ASP A 39 -9.57 -7.47 4.63
C ASP A 39 -10.97 -7.76 5.18
N SER A 40 -11.96 -7.48 4.35
CA SER A 40 -13.36 -7.73 4.66
C SER A 40 -14.10 -8.25 3.43
N ARG A 41 -15.02 -9.20 3.64
CA ARG A 41 -15.93 -9.69 2.60
C ARG A 41 -17.22 -8.88 2.48
N ASP A 42 -17.61 -8.19 3.55
CA ASP A 42 -18.89 -7.49 3.67
C ASP A 42 -18.73 -5.98 3.87
N GLY A 43 -17.49 -5.49 4.00
CA GLY A 43 -17.20 -4.08 4.26
C GLY A 43 -17.43 -3.65 5.71
N HIS A 44 -17.79 -4.59 6.59
CA HIS A 44 -18.10 -4.33 8.00
C HIS A 44 -17.18 -5.10 8.95
N ASN A 45 -16.90 -6.35 8.66
CA ASN A 45 -16.07 -7.20 9.49
C ASN A 45 -14.66 -7.27 8.89
N PHE A 46 -13.77 -6.40 9.34
CA PHE A 46 -12.37 -6.41 8.94
C PHE A 46 -11.57 -7.37 9.81
N VAL A 47 -10.82 -8.25 9.17
CA VAL A 47 -9.95 -9.23 9.84
C VAL A 47 -8.51 -8.87 9.51
N ARG A 48 -7.68 -8.63 10.54
CA ARG A 48 -6.24 -8.46 10.36
C ARG A 48 -5.66 -9.74 9.77
N ARG A 49 -4.91 -9.60 8.68
CA ARG A 49 -4.18 -10.66 7.99
C ARG A 49 -2.70 -10.59 8.31
N ASN A 50 -1.94 -11.47 7.67
CA ASN A 50 -0.49 -11.48 7.76
C ASN A 50 0.09 -10.09 7.46
N ASN A 51 1.08 -9.69 8.25
CA ASN A 51 1.86 -8.49 7.99
C ASN A 51 2.60 -8.67 6.65
N LEU A 52 2.78 -7.59 5.88
CA LEU A 52 3.62 -7.57 4.70
C LEU A 52 5.10 -7.86 5.03
N GLY A 53 5.48 -7.78 6.31
CA GLY A 53 6.87 -7.94 6.78
C GLY A 53 7.72 -6.73 6.40
N GLN A 54 7.09 -5.55 6.29
CA GLN A 54 7.69 -4.30 5.84
C GLN A 54 7.32 -3.18 6.82
N SER A 55 8.06 -2.07 6.77
CA SER A 55 7.75 -0.85 7.51
C SER A 55 7.90 0.36 6.58
N THR A 56 7.19 1.44 6.93
CA THR A 56 7.17 2.66 6.10
C THR A 56 7.12 3.91 6.96
N GLU A 57 7.69 5.00 6.45
CA GLU A 57 7.63 6.33 7.09
C GLU A 57 6.40 7.15 6.70
N PHE A 58 5.63 6.70 5.70
CA PHE A 58 4.50 7.44 5.14
C PHE A 58 3.26 6.56 4.96
N ALA A 59 2.12 7.17 4.63
CA ALA A 59 0.94 6.41 4.24
C ALA A 59 1.25 5.51 3.02
N PRO A 60 0.79 4.24 3.02
CA PRO A 60 0.92 3.36 1.86
C PRO A 60 -0.09 3.71 0.77
N ALA A 61 0.04 3.08 -0.39
CA ALA A 61 -0.98 3.03 -1.41
C ALA A 61 -1.28 1.58 -1.81
N ILE A 62 -2.54 1.27 -2.10
CA ILE A 62 -2.98 -0.06 -2.53
C ILE A 62 -3.98 0.07 -3.67
N ASP A 63 -3.85 -0.76 -4.70
CA ASP A 63 -4.86 -0.88 -5.76
C ASP A 63 -4.76 -2.22 -6.49
N SER A 64 -5.80 -2.54 -7.25
CA SER A 64 -5.86 -3.71 -8.11
C SER A 64 -6.29 -3.40 -9.53
N ASN A 65 -5.56 -3.98 -10.49
CA ASN A 65 -5.94 -4.03 -11.91
C ASN A 65 -6.88 -5.21 -12.24
N GLY A 66 -7.45 -5.87 -11.22
CA GLY A 66 -8.33 -7.05 -11.35
C GLY A 66 -7.61 -8.40 -11.31
N THR A 67 -6.35 -8.46 -11.75
CA THR A 67 -5.55 -9.70 -11.74
C THR A 67 -4.53 -9.72 -10.61
N THR A 68 -3.92 -8.58 -10.32
CA THR A 68 -2.92 -8.40 -9.27
C THR A 68 -3.39 -7.32 -8.30
N LEU A 69 -3.22 -7.58 -7.01
CA LEU A 69 -3.34 -6.58 -5.95
C LEU A 69 -1.93 -6.14 -5.54
N ARG A 70 -1.69 -4.84 -5.53
CA ARG A 70 -0.37 -4.26 -5.25
C ARG A 70 -0.44 -3.26 -4.12
N VAL A 71 0.59 -3.28 -3.29
CA VAL A 71 0.87 -2.25 -2.30
C VAL A 71 2.17 -1.58 -2.69
N VAL A 72 2.18 -0.25 -2.70
CA VAL A 72 3.37 0.56 -2.89
C VAL A 72 3.56 1.44 -1.67
N PHE A 73 4.79 1.55 -1.20
CA PHE A 73 5.14 2.29 0.00
C PHE A 73 6.57 2.82 -0.10
N VAL A 74 6.86 3.86 0.67
CA VAL A 74 8.23 4.36 0.85
C VAL A 74 8.89 3.52 1.95
N ALA A 75 10.07 2.98 1.67
CA ALA A 75 10.85 2.23 2.64
C ALA A 75 11.13 3.08 3.89
N ASN A 76 11.08 2.45 5.06
CA ASN A 76 11.55 3.08 6.29
C ASN A 76 13.09 3.02 6.37
N ASN A 77 13.75 3.86 5.57
CA ASN A 77 15.19 4.02 5.53
C ASN A 77 15.58 5.43 5.03
N ASP A 78 16.85 5.79 5.15
CA ASP A 78 17.34 7.13 4.75
C ASP A 78 17.24 7.40 3.23
N ALA A 79 17.16 6.34 2.42
CA ALA A 79 17.09 6.44 0.97
C ALA A 79 15.68 6.78 0.46
N ASN A 80 14.63 6.58 1.28
CA ASN A 80 13.23 6.77 0.91
C ASN A 80 12.85 6.05 -0.40
N GLU A 81 13.32 4.82 -0.58
CA GLU A 81 13.09 4.01 -1.77
C GLU A 81 11.61 3.63 -1.90
N LEU A 82 11.07 3.67 -3.12
CA LEU A 82 9.74 3.13 -3.41
C LEU A 82 9.85 1.61 -3.61
N LEU A 83 9.11 0.88 -2.79
CA LEU A 83 9.01 -0.58 -2.81
C LEU A 83 7.59 -1.00 -3.16
N GLN A 84 7.45 -2.21 -3.70
CA GLN A 84 6.14 -2.85 -3.87
C GLN A 84 6.09 -4.25 -3.30
N CYS A 85 4.91 -4.64 -2.81
CA CYS A 85 4.53 -6.03 -2.58
C CYS A 85 3.32 -6.37 -3.44
N THR A 86 3.26 -7.62 -3.92
CA THR A 86 2.11 -8.16 -4.65
C THR A 86 1.44 -9.25 -3.84
N HIS A 87 0.11 -9.29 -3.88
CA HIS A 87 -0.65 -10.33 -3.19
C HIS A 87 -0.68 -11.62 -4.03
N ASN A 88 -0.46 -12.76 -3.39
CA ASN A 88 -0.63 -14.08 -3.98
C ASN A 88 -1.98 -14.66 -3.55
N ASP A 89 -2.96 -14.61 -4.45
CA ASP A 89 -4.33 -15.06 -4.15
C ASP A 89 -4.46 -16.55 -3.91
N ALA A 90 -3.52 -17.36 -4.40
CA ALA A 90 -3.55 -18.81 -4.18
C ALA A 90 -3.17 -19.16 -2.74
N THR A 91 -2.28 -18.38 -2.11
CA THR A 91 -1.80 -18.62 -0.74
C THR A 91 -2.41 -17.66 0.29
N GLY A 92 -2.96 -16.53 -0.15
CA GLY A 92 -3.42 -15.45 0.72
C GLY A 92 -2.29 -14.66 1.38
N ASN A 93 -1.07 -14.78 0.88
CA ASN A 93 0.12 -14.12 1.41
C ASN A 93 0.62 -13.02 0.48
N TRP A 94 1.40 -12.09 1.02
CA TRP A 94 2.17 -11.13 0.25
C TRP A 94 3.48 -11.75 -0.21
N ASN A 95 3.85 -11.52 -1.48
CA ASN A 95 5.18 -11.84 -1.97
C ASN A 95 6.23 -10.89 -1.35
N PRO A 96 7.51 -11.30 -1.28
CA PRO A 96 8.58 -10.40 -0.87
C PRO A 96 8.59 -9.09 -1.65
N HIS A 97 9.05 -8.01 -1.02
CA HIS A 97 9.10 -6.71 -1.67
C HIS A 97 10.06 -6.72 -2.86
N THR A 98 9.81 -5.83 -3.81
CA THR A 98 10.74 -5.53 -4.91
C THR A 98 11.00 -4.03 -4.98
N LEU A 99 12.22 -3.66 -5.35
CA LEU A 99 12.64 -2.27 -5.55
C LEU A 99 12.06 -1.74 -6.86
N MET A 100 11.45 -0.55 -6.82
CA MET A 100 10.88 0.09 -8.01
C MET A 100 11.90 0.94 -8.77
N GLY A 101 13.07 1.20 -8.19
CA GLY A 101 14.12 2.07 -8.77
C GLY A 101 13.77 3.56 -8.70
N GLU A 102 12.86 3.95 -7.81
CA GLU A 102 12.44 5.34 -7.58
C GLU A 102 12.54 5.67 -6.08
N GLN A 103 12.55 6.96 -5.75
CA GLN A 103 12.57 7.44 -4.36
C GLN A 103 11.52 8.55 -4.18
N SER A 104 10.88 8.59 -3.01
CA SER A 104 9.84 9.58 -2.70
C SER A 104 9.91 10.02 -1.24
N HIS A 105 9.93 11.32 -0.98
CA HIS A 105 9.87 11.88 0.37
C HIS A 105 8.41 12.10 0.86
N ALA A 106 7.44 11.48 0.20
CA ALA A 106 6.01 11.58 0.51
C ALA A 106 5.28 10.28 0.16
N ALA A 107 4.06 10.13 0.68
CA ALA A 107 3.20 9.00 0.37
C ALA A 107 2.94 8.90 -1.16
N PRO A 108 3.07 7.71 -1.77
CA PRO A 108 2.68 7.49 -3.15
C PRO A 108 1.14 7.46 -3.26
N ALA A 109 0.64 7.59 -4.49
CA ALA A 109 -0.73 7.29 -4.85
C ALA A 109 -0.77 6.28 -5.99
N LEU A 110 -1.78 5.43 -6.02
CA LEU A 110 -2.05 4.50 -7.11
C LEU A 110 -3.34 4.91 -7.82
N GLY A 111 -3.38 4.70 -9.12
CA GLY A 111 -4.57 4.93 -9.93
C GLY A 111 -4.52 4.16 -11.24
N ARG A 112 -5.68 3.99 -11.86
CA ARG A 112 -5.81 3.22 -13.09
C ARG A 112 -6.07 4.10 -14.29
N THR A 113 -5.45 3.74 -15.41
CA THR A 113 -5.78 4.30 -16.72
C THR A 113 -7.11 3.70 -17.24
N PRO A 114 -7.73 4.34 -18.24
CA PRO A 114 -8.92 3.79 -18.90
C PRO A 114 -8.72 2.39 -19.52
N ASP A 115 -7.49 2.03 -19.89
CA ASP A 115 -7.11 0.71 -20.42
C ASP A 115 -6.63 -0.28 -19.34
N ASN A 116 -6.93 -0.01 -18.06
CA ASN A 116 -6.67 -0.92 -16.94
C ASN A 116 -5.18 -1.16 -16.60
N ARG A 117 -4.28 -0.25 -16.97
CA ARG A 117 -2.90 -0.25 -16.46
C ARG A 117 -2.87 0.43 -15.11
N LEU A 118 -2.00 -0.05 -14.22
CA LEU A 118 -1.82 0.53 -12.90
C LEU A 118 -0.67 1.53 -12.94
N LEU A 119 -0.95 2.74 -12.49
CA LEU A 119 0.00 3.84 -12.39
C LEU A 119 0.32 4.12 -10.93
N MET A 120 1.60 4.39 -10.68
CA MET A 120 2.11 4.99 -9.46
C MET A 120 2.37 6.47 -9.70
N PHE A 121 1.84 7.33 -8.84
CA PHE A 121 2.08 8.76 -8.79
C PHE A 121 2.84 9.09 -7.51
N PHE A 122 3.91 9.86 -7.60
CA PHE A 122 4.75 10.15 -6.44
C PHE A 122 5.47 11.48 -6.56
N VAL A 123 5.85 12.02 -5.41
CA VAL A 123 6.71 13.20 -5.32
C VAL A 123 8.14 12.73 -5.25
N ALA A 124 8.91 12.97 -6.30
CA ALA A 124 10.30 12.54 -6.38
C ALA A 124 11.11 13.06 -5.18
N ASN A 125 11.98 12.21 -4.63
CA ASN A 125 12.94 12.61 -3.59
C ASN A 125 14.07 13.46 -4.20
N ASN A 126 13.74 14.67 -4.65
CA ASN A 126 14.65 15.61 -5.27
C ASN A 126 14.36 17.04 -4.79
N ARG A 127 15.21 18.00 -5.20
CA ARG A 127 15.13 19.40 -4.73
C ARG A 127 13.90 20.16 -5.26
N THR A 128 13.21 19.63 -6.25
CA THR A 128 12.11 20.30 -6.95
C THR A 128 10.76 19.66 -6.64
N ASN A 129 10.71 18.62 -5.82
CA ASN A 129 9.50 17.86 -5.47
C ASN A 129 8.71 17.49 -6.74
N THR A 130 9.42 17.02 -7.77
CA THR A 130 8.82 16.77 -9.08
C THR A 130 7.72 15.71 -8.95
N LEU A 131 6.52 15.98 -9.46
CA LEU A 131 5.48 14.97 -9.57
C LEU A 131 5.81 14.04 -10.74
N LEU A 132 5.97 12.75 -10.45
CA LEU A 132 6.29 11.72 -11.44
C LEU A 132 5.19 10.66 -11.49
N VAL A 133 5.07 10.01 -12.65
CA VAL A 133 4.15 8.90 -12.90
C VAL A 133 4.91 7.73 -13.52
N LYS A 134 4.59 6.50 -13.08
CA LYS A 134 5.25 5.27 -13.55
C LYS A 134 4.22 4.14 -13.71
N ASP A 135 4.32 3.39 -14.80
CA ASP A 135 3.57 2.15 -15.01
C ASP A 135 4.12 1.02 -14.14
N ILE A 136 3.23 0.28 -13.45
CA ILE A 136 3.61 -0.78 -12.50
C ILE A 136 2.90 -2.11 -12.71
#